data_AF-A0A2H6NC81-F1
#
_entry.id   AF-A0A2H6NC81-F1
#
_cell.length_a   1.000
_cell.length_b   1.000
_cell.length_c   1.000
_cell.angle_alpha   90.00
_cell.angle_beta   90.00
_cell.angle_gamma   90.00
#
_symmetry.space_group_name_H-M   'P 1'
#
loop_
_entity.id
_entity.type
_entity.pdbx_description
1 polymer ?
#
loop_
_entity_poly.entity_id
_entity_poly.type
_entity_poly.pdbx_seq_one_letter_code
_entity_poly.pdbx_strand_id
1 'polypeptide(L)'
;VEIMDNNIKTLLIAIYAPNDNQEDFYRKLHMQIIKLDYANICMMGDLNGIVDEKLDHKSQKTTKRTRKTLPKSFFRIIEVMNLKDIWRKRNMDKKQYTFYTSRHESWSRIDM
;
A
#
# COMPACT_ATOMS: atom_id res chain seq x y z
N VAL A 1 -14.33 0.31 8.75
CA VAL A 1 -15.08 1.00 9.81
C VAL A 1 -15.55 2.34 9.24
N GLU A 2 -16.81 2.72 9.42
CA GLU A 2 -17.25 4.09 9.07
C GLU A 2 -16.78 5.05 10.16
N ILE A 3 -16.20 6.18 9.76
CA ILE A 3 -15.93 7.33 10.63
C ILE A 3 -16.65 8.55 10.08
N MET A 4 -16.98 9.49 10.97
CA MET A 4 -17.61 10.76 10.62
C MET A 4 -16.78 11.91 11.19
N ASP A 5 -16.36 12.82 10.32
CA ASP A 5 -15.67 14.06 10.68
C ASP A 5 -16.28 15.21 9.88
N ASN A 6 -16.66 16.31 10.54
CA ASN A 6 -17.29 17.47 9.89
C ASN A 6 -18.46 17.11 8.94
N ASN A 7 -19.32 16.16 9.36
CA ASN A 7 -20.41 15.58 8.56
C ASN A 7 -19.98 14.85 7.27
N ILE A 8 -18.68 14.59 7.09
CA ILE A 8 -18.14 13.78 6.01
C ILE A 8 -17.99 12.34 6.50
N LYS A 9 -18.80 11.45 5.92
CA LYS A 9 -18.66 10.01 6.13
C LYS A 9 -17.48 9.48 5.34
N THR A 10 -16.61 8.74 6.01
CA THR A 10 -15.40 8.15 5.44
C THR A 10 -15.29 6.68 5.83
N LEU A 11 -15.01 5.82 4.85
CA LEU A 11 -14.66 4.44 5.09
C LEU A 11 -13.17 4.34 5.46
N LEU A 12 -12.90 3.92 6.68
CA LEU A 12 -11.57 3.56 7.13
C LEU A 12 -11.30 2.07 6.88
N ILE A 13 -10.24 1.77 6.15
CA ILE A 13 -9.78 0.43 5.81
C ILE A 13 -8.39 0.22 6.41
N ALA A 14 -8.30 -0.63 7.43
CA ALA A 14 -7.03 -1.08 7.98
C ALA A 14 -6.64 -2.41 7.33
N ILE A 15 -5.44 -2.50 6.76
CA ILE A 15 -4.96 -3.66 6.00
C ILE A 15 -3.77 -4.29 6.70
N TYR A 16 -3.79 -5.62 6.75
CA TYR A 16 -2.60 -6.44 6.94
C TYR A 16 -2.57 -7.43 5.78
N ALA A 17 -1.83 -7.11 4.73
CA ALA A 17 -1.81 -7.88 3.50
C ALA A 17 -0.96 -9.14 3.68
N PRO A 18 -1.33 -10.26 3.04
CA PRO A 18 -0.51 -11.46 3.08
C PRO A 18 0.80 -11.25 2.32
N ASN A 19 1.82 -12.02 2.68
CA ASN A 19 3.08 -12.05 1.93
C ASN A 19 2.87 -12.63 0.52
N ASP A 20 2.05 -13.68 0.39
CA ASP A 20 1.80 -14.38 -0.86
C ASP A 20 0.33 -14.23 -1.28
N ASN A 21 0.00 -14.57 -2.53
CA ASN A 21 -1.35 -14.45 -3.09
C ASN A 21 -1.96 -13.02 -3.02
N GLN A 22 -1.12 -11.99 -3.04
CA GLN A 22 -1.56 -10.60 -2.96
C GLN A 22 -2.52 -10.20 -4.11
N GLU A 23 -2.32 -10.73 -5.32
CA GLU A 23 -3.19 -10.42 -6.47
C GLU A 23 -4.66 -10.76 -6.17
N ASP A 24 -4.92 -11.95 -5.63
CA ASP A 24 -6.27 -12.39 -5.25
C ASP A 24 -6.80 -11.64 -4.02
N PHE A 25 -5.94 -11.36 -3.04
CA PHE A 25 -6.30 -10.57 -1.86
C PHE A 25 -6.83 -9.18 -2.25
N TYR A 26 -6.06 -8.42 -3.03
CA TYR A 26 -6.47 -7.08 -3.44
C TYR A 26 -7.66 -7.12 -4.41
N ARG A 27 -7.80 -8.16 -5.26
CA ARG A 27 -9.02 -8.34 -6.06
C ARG A 27 -10.27 -8.50 -5.19
N LYS A 28 -10.19 -9.34 -4.15
CA LYS A 28 -11.29 -9.54 -3.19
C LYS A 28 -11.59 -8.27 -2.40
N LEU A 29 -10.56 -7.57 -1.96
CA LEU A 29 -10.70 -6.29 -1.28
C LEU A 29 -11.43 -5.28 -2.17
N HIS A 30 -11.04 -5.15 -3.44
CA HIS A 30 -11.66 -4.25 -4.39
C HIS A 30 -13.18 -4.48 -4.50
N MET A 31 -13.60 -5.74 -4.61
CA MET A 31 -15.03 -6.10 -4.66
C MET A 31 -15.78 -5.67 -3.39
N GLN A 32 -15.16 -5.81 -2.21
CA GLN A 32 -15.77 -5.37 -0.96
C GLN A 32 -15.88 -3.85 -0.89
N ILE A 33 -14.84 -3.13 -1.31
CA ILE A 33 -14.84 -1.66 -1.31
C ILE A 33 -15.96 -1.13 -2.22
N ILE A 34 -16.08 -1.66 -3.45
CA ILE A 34 -17.15 -1.26 -4.38
C ILE A 34 -18.53 -1.53 -3.76
N LYS A 35 -18.73 -2.69 -3.12
CA LYS A 35 -20.01 -3.05 -2.50
C LYS A 35 -20.43 -2.09 -1.37
N LEU A 36 -19.45 -1.51 -0.66
CA LEU A 36 -19.72 -0.57 0.43
C LEU A 36 -20.12 0.82 -0.07
N ASP A 37 -19.74 1.18 -1.30
CA ASP A 37 -20.18 2.41 -2.00
C ASP A 37 -19.93 3.71 -1.22
N TYR A 38 -18.71 3.88 -0.69
CA TYR A 38 -18.31 5.11 -0.01
C TYR A 38 -17.61 6.08 -0.95
N ALA A 39 -18.03 7.36 -0.89
CA ALA A 39 -17.38 8.43 -1.63
C ALA A 39 -16.00 8.82 -1.06
N ASN A 40 -15.83 8.75 0.26
CA ASN A 40 -14.55 9.06 0.93
C ASN A 40 -13.97 7.80 1.55
N ILE A 41 -12.72 7.51 1.22
CA ILE A 41 -12.01 6.31 1.67
C ILE A 41 -10.63 6.71 2.18
N CYS A 42 -10.29 6.19 3.35
CA CYS A 42 -8.94 6.21 3.90
C CYS A 42 -8.49 4.76 4.10
N MET A 43 -7.36 4.40 3.50
CA MET A 43 -6.81 3.05 3.55
C MET A 43 -5.39 3.14 4.09
N MET A 44 -5.07 2.28 5.07
CA MET A 44 -3.78 2.29 5.75
C MET A 44 -3.40 0.91 6.29
N GLY A 45 -2.11 0.67 6.48
CA GLY A 45 -1.58 -0.53 7.14
C GLY A 45 -0.39 -1.15 6.45
N ASP A 46 -0.08 -2.39 6.79
CA ASP A 46 1.04 -3.15 6.20
C ASP A 46 0.57 -3.82 4.91
N LEU A 47 1.05 -3.31 3.78
CA LEU A 47 0.70 -3.79 2.46
C LEU A 47 1.58 -4.95 1.98
N ASN A 48 2.63 -5.29 2.74
CA ASN A 48 3.64 -6.32 2.42
C ASN A 48 4.20 -6.21 0.98
N GLY A 49 4.27 -4.99 0.45
CA GLY A 49 4.78 -4.71 -0.88
C GLY A 49 5.15 -3.24 -1.07
N ILE A 50 6.11 -2.99 -1.96
CA ILE A 50 6.57 -1.62 -2.28
C ILE A 50 5.81 -1.06 -3.49
N VAL A 51 5.68 0.27 -3.57
CA VAL A 51 5.14 0.95 -4.76
C VAL A 51 6.25 1.26 -5.75
N ASP A 52 7.33 1.91 -5.29
CA ASP A 52 8.44 2.33 -6.15
C ASP A 52 9.77 1.71 -5.70
N GLU A 53 10.46 1.02 -6.61
CA GLU A 53 11.73 0.35 -6.30
C GLU A 53 12.85 1.31 -5.85
N LYS A 54 12.91 2.51 -6.43
CA LYS A 54 14.00 3.48 -6.19
C LYS A 54 13.79 4.29 -4.92
N LEU A 55 12.53 4.55 -4.57
CA LEU A 55 12.15 5.40 -3.45
C LEU A 55 11.74 4.61 -2.21
N ASP A 56 11.12 3.45 -2.38
CA ASP A 56 10.55 2.64 -1.29
C ASP A 56 11.42 1.43 -0.93
N HIS A 57 12.59 1.26 -1.55
CA HIS A 57 13.50 0.17 -1.23
C HIS A 57 14.98 0.59 -1.25
N LYS A 58 15.77 -0.04 -0.38
CA LYS A 58 17.23 0.09 -0.34
C LYS A 58 17.84 -1.23 0.10
N SER A 59 18.78 -1.73 -0.68
CA SER A 59 19.62 -2.88 -0.30
C SER A 59 21.09 -2.53 -0.50
N GLN A 60 21.94 -3.12 0.33
CA GLN A 60 23.40 -3.06 0.16
C GLN A 60 23.90 -4.08 -0.87
N LYS A 61 23.06 -5.06 -1.25
CA LYS A 61 23.42 -6.13 -2.20
C LYS A 61 23.04 -5.71 -3.61
N THR A 62 23.98 -5.86 -4.55
CA THR A 62 23.81 -5.56 -5.98
C THR A 62 23.04 -6.62 -6.75
N THR A 63 22.77 -7.79 -6.15
CA THR A 63 21.99 -8.84 -6.78
C THR A 63 20.52 -8.42 -6.90
N LYS A 64 20.04 -8.28 -8.14
CA LYS A 64 18.63 -8.05 -8.46
C LYS A 64 17.81 -9.28 -8.08
N ARG A 65 17.39 -9.38 -6.81
CA ARG A 65 16.33 -10.31 -6.42
C ARG A 65 14.97 -9.70 -6.75
N THR A 66 14.00 -10.57 -7.04
CA THR A 66 12.61 -10.19 -7.30
C THR A 66 12.06 -9.48 -6.06
N ARG A 67 11.89 -8.17 -6.17
CA ARG A 67 11.28 -7.33 -5.12
C ARG A 67 9.77 -7.48 -5.22
N LYS A 68 9.08 -7.62 -4.10
CA LYS A 68 7.61 -7.66 -4.08
C LYS A 68 7.06 -6.25 -4.24
N THR A 69 7.03 -5.77 -5.48
CA THR A 69 6.20 -4.63 -5.86
C THR A 69 4.74 -5.04 -5.72
N LEU A 70 3.88 -4.10 -5.31
CA LEU A 70 2.45 -4.36 -5.19
C LEU A 70 1.85 -4.86 -6.52
N PRO A 71 0.85 -5.76 -6.46
CA PRO A 71 0.26 -6.38 -7.64
C PRO A 71 -0.58 -5.41 -8.47
N LYS A 72 -0.94 -5.83 -9.69
CA LYS A 72 -1.78 -5.01 -10.59
C LYS A 72 -3.15 -4.75 -9.98
N SER A 73 -3.73 -5.73 -9.29
CA SER A 73 -5.01 -5.55 -8.59
C SER A 73 -4.98 -4.46 -7.51
N PHE A 74 -3.84 -4.24 -6.83
CA PHE A 74 -3.69 -3.10 -5.92
C PHE A 74 -3.77 -1.77 -6.68
N PHE A 75 -2.96 -1.61 -7.73
CA PHE A 75 -2.96 -0.38 -8.52
C PHE A 75 -4.31 -0.10 -9.18
N ARG A 76 -5.07 -1.15 -9.51
CA ARG A 76 -6.45 -1.02 -9.98
C ARG A 76 -7.38 -0.38 -8.95
N ILE A 77 -7.26 -0.74 -7.66
CA ILE A 77 -8.02 -0.07 -6.59
C ILE A 77 -7.64 1.40 -6.54
N ILE A 78 -6.34 1.71 -6.55
CA ILE A 78 -5.83 3.08 -6.48
C ILE A 78 -6.40 3.94 -7.63
N GLU A 79 -6.39 3.40 -8.85
CA GLU A 79 -6.93 4.05 -10.04
C GLU A 79 -8.46 4.25 -9.95
N VAL A 80 -9.23 3.17 -9.74
CA VAL A 80 -10.70 3.21 -9.77
C VAL A 80 -11.27 4.06 -8.64
N MET A 81 -10.67 3.99 -7.45
CA MET A 81 -11.13 4.72 -6.28
C MET A 81 -10.45 6.10 -6.15
N ASN A 82 -9.59 6.49 -7.12
CA ASN A 82 -8.83 7.75 -7.13
C ASN A 82 -8.06 8.02 -5.82
N LEU A 83 -7.46 6.97 -5.26
CA LEU A 83 -6.69 7.06 -4.02
C LEU A 83 -5.30 7.63 -4.29
N LYS A 84 -4.72 8.24 -3.26
CA LYS A 84 -3.37 8.83 -3.34
C LYS A 84 -2.59 8.44 -2.09
N ASP A 85 -1.33 8.07 -2.28
CA ASP A 85 -0.38 7.93 -1.19
C ASP A 85 -0.05 9.33 -0.63
N ILE A 86 -0.68 9.66 0.50
CA ILE A 86 -0.57 10.98 1.14
C ILE A 86 0.87 11.23 1.61
N TRP A 87 1.53 10.19 2.14
CA TRP A 87 2.89 10.32 2.65
C TRP A 87 3.87 10.62 1.52
N ARG A 88 3.80 9.89 0.40
CA ARG A 88 4.63 10.13 -0.78
C ARG A 88 4.36 11.50 -1.40
N LYS A 89 3.09 11.91 -1.48
CA LYS A 89 2.72 13.26 -1.99
C LYS A 89 3.37 14.39 -1.20
N ARG A 90 3.50 14.24 0.13
CA ARG A 90 4.14 15.23 1.01
C ARG A 90 5.68 15.12 1.05
N ASN A 91 6.23 13.97 0.65
CA ASN A 91 7.65 13.64 0.79
C ASN A 91 8.21 13.04 -0.51
N MET A 92 8.00 13.76 -1.63
CA MET A 92 8.19 13.24 -3.00
C MET A 92 9.49 12.46 -3.19
N ASP A 93 10.63 13.03 -2.79
CA ASP A 93 11.96 12.42 -3.01
C ASP A 93 12.56 11.77 -1.77
N LYS A 94 11.83 11.76 -0.63
CA LYS A 94 12.38 11.18 0.59
C LYS A 94 12.42 9.67 0.51
N LYS A 95 13.53 9.12 0.99
CA LYS A 95 13.78 7.69 1.12
C LYS A 95 13.66 7.30 2.59
N GLN A 96 12.43 7.05 3.02
CA GLN A 96 12.12 6.61 4.37
C GLN A 96 11.47 5.22 4.29
N TYR A 97 11.83 4.37 5.24
CA TYR A 97 11.47 2.95 5.25
C TYR A 97 10.80 2.60 6.57
N THR A 98 10.00 1.55 6.57
CA THR A 98 9.21 1.11 7.73
C THR A 98 9.57 -0.31 8.17
N PHE A 99 10.23 -1.08 7.30
CA PHE A 99 10.61 -2.46 7.56
C PHE A 99 12.07 -2.74 7.17
N TYR A 100 12.76 -3.52 8.00
CA TYR A 100 14.10 -4.05 7.72
C TYR A 100 14.09 -5.58 7.72
N THR A 101 14.72 -6.18 6.71
CA THR A 101 14.98 -7.63 6.68
C THR A 101 16.48 -7.91 6.84
N SER A 102 16.83 -8.63 7.90
CA SER A 102 18.22 -9.04 8.16
C SER A 102 18.74 -10.02 7.10
N ARG A 103 17.90 -10.95 6.63
CA ARG A 103 18.25 -11.94 5.61
C ARG A 103 18.76 -11.31 4.30
N HIS A 104 18.26 -10.14 3.97
CA HIS A 104 18.59 -9.44 2.72
C HIS A 104 19.30 -8.11 2.93
N GLU A 105 19.56 -7.72 4.18
CA GLU A 105 20.18 -6.45 4.57
C GLU A 105 19.55 -5.29 3.80
N SER A 106 18.22 -5.27 3.80
CA SER A 106 17.45 -4.33 3.00
C SER A 106 16.32 -3.69 3.78
N TRP A 107 16.07 -2.44 3.45
CA TRP A 107 15.02 -1.60 3.98
C TRP A 107 13.92 -1.42 2.93
N SER A 108 12.67 -1.46 3.36
CA SER A 108 11.50 -1.26 2.50
C SER A 108 10.46 -0.38 3.20
N ARG A 109 9.71 0.40 2.43
CA ARG A 109 8.47 1.06 2.90
C ARG A 109 7.28 0.21 2.46
N ILE A 110 6.72 -0.54 3.39
CA ILE A 110 5.57 -1.43 3.15
C ILE A 110 4.33 -1.01 3.92
N ASP A 111 4.49 -0.08 4.88
CA ASP A 111 3.38 0.55 5.60
C ASP A 111 3.01 1.88 4.94
N MET A 112 1.72 2.07 4.68
CA MET A 112 1.17 3.25 4.01
C MET A 112 -0.10 3.75 4.68
#